data_AF-A0A8T5NJ69-F1
#
_entry.id   AF-A0A8T5NJ69-F1
#
_cell.length_a   1.000
_cell.length_b   1.000
_cell.length_c   1.000
_cell.angle_alpha   90.00
_cell.angle_beta   90.00
_cell.angle_gamma   90.00
#
_symmetry.space_group_name_H-M   'P 1'
#
loop_
_entity.id
_entity.type
_entity.pdbx_description
1 polymer ?
#
loop_
_entity_poly.entity_id
_entity_poly.type
_entity_poly.pdbx_seq_one_letter_code
_entity_poly.pdbx_strand_id
1 'polypeptide(L)'
;MVTIDPCERLKIIQKQLIPSIISSASLEIDTLDIKAAIEKNLPDLEKQCYELADRCEKKFPGCSTEIELCNREKIKETFQETREKIEKIWLEKEKSEVEGEG
;
A
#
# COMPACT_ATOMS: atom_id res chain seq x y z
N MET A 1 -11.99 16.97 -17.60
CA MET A 1 -11.03 16.12 -16.85
C MET A 1 -11.22 16.42 -15.38
N VAL A 2 -11.72 15.47 -14.59
CA VAL A 2 -11.77 15.64 -13.13
C VAL A 2 -10.35 15.42 -12.63
N THR A 3 -9.61 16.51 -12.44
CA THR A 3 -8.34 16.45 -11.72
C THR A 3 -8.68 16.16 -10.27
N ILE A 4 -8.76 14.87 -9.93
CA ILE A 4 -8.90 14.42 -8.54
C ILE A 4 -7.81 15.13 -7.74
N ASP A 5 -8.21 15.70 -6.62
CA ASP A 5 -7.30 16.39 -5.74
C ASP A 5 -6.21 15.41 -5.26
N PRO A 6 -4.91 15.78 -5.29
CA PRO A 6 -3.84 14.87 -4.90
C PRO A 6 -4.03 14.32 -3.48
N CYS A 7 -4.66 15.09 -2.58
CA CYS A 7 -4.96 14.68 -1.22
C CYS A 7 -6.10 13.64 -1.19
N GLU A 8 -7.13 13.80 -2.03
CA GLU A 8 -8.17 12.78 -2.24
C GLU A 8 -7.59 11.50 -2.85
N ARG A 9 -6.65 11.63 -3.81
CA ARG A 9 -6.00 10.48 -4.42
C ARG A 9 -5.20 9.68 -3.39
N LEU A 10 -4.44 10.35 -2.53
CA LEU A 10 -3.74 9.75 -1.40
C LEU A 10 -4.69 9.01 -0.46
N LYS A 11 -5.84 9.62 -0.14
CA LYS A 11 -6.86 9.02 0.71
C LYS A 11 -7.43 7.75 0.10
N ILE A 12 -7.70 7.74 -1.20
CA ILE A 12 -8.18 6.54 -1.90
C ILE A 12 -7.11 5.45 -1.86
N ILE A 13 -5.85 5.78 -2.14
CA ILE A 13 -4.77 4.79 -2.13
C ILE A 13 -4.64 4.16 -0.74
N GLN A 14 -4.53 4.98 0.31
CA GLN A 14 -4.31 4.47 1.67
C GLN A 14 -5.54 3.77 2.27
N LYS A 15 -6.76 4.28 2.04
CA LYS A 15 -7.98 3.72 2.65
C LYS A 15 -8.69 2.66 1.83
N GLN A 16 -8.45 2.57 0.52
CA GLN A 16 -9.12 1.59 -0.34
C GLN A 16 -8.13 0.65 -1.02
N LEU A 17 -7.07 1.21 -1.62
CA LEU A 17 -6.18 0.44 -2.48
C LEU A 17 -5.25 -0.46 -1.67
N ILE A 18 -4.62 0.07 -0.61
CA ILE A 18 -3.81 -0.71 0.35
C ILE A 18 -4.59 -1.88 0.95
N PRO A 19 -5.77 -1.68 1.59
CA PRO A 19 -6.53 -2.81 2.14
C PRO A 19 -7.02 -3.76 1.05
N SER A 20 -7.30 -3.29 -0.17
CA SER A 20 -7.62 -4.19 -1.28
C SER A 20 -6.43 -5.07 -1.65
N ILE A 21 -5.20 -4.56 -1.69
CA ILE A 21 -4.00 -5.37 -1.96
C ILE A 21 -3.82 -6.45 -0.88
N ILE A 22 -3.99 -6.09 0.40
CA ILE A 22 -3.90 -7.08 1.50
C ILE A 22 -4.98 -8.15 1.34
N SER A 23 -6.20 -7.75 1.01
CA SER A 23 -7.32 -8.67 0.80
C SER A 23 -7.09 -9.57 -0.42
N SER A 24 -6.57 -9.03 -1.53
CA SER A 24 -6.19 -9.78 -2.71
C SER A 24 -5.10 -10.79 -2.39
N ALA A 25 -4.04 -10.38 -1.68
CA ALA A 25 -2.97 -11.30 -1.27
C ALA A 25 -3.45 -12.42 -0.33
N SER A 26 -4.50 -12.17 0.46
CA SER A 26 -5.12 -13.20 1.30
C SER A 26 -5.93 -14.21 0.48
N LEU A 27 -6.60 -13.75 -0.58
CA LEU A 27 -7.50 -14.54 -1.42
C LEU A 27 -6.79 -15.25 -2.57
N GLU A 28 -5.70 -14.69 -3.08
CA GLU A 28 -4.94 -15.28 -4.18
C GLU A 28 -4.26 -16.58 -3.77
N ILE A 29 -4.36 -17.57 -4.66
CA ILE A 29 -3.79 -18.90 -4.47
C ILE A 29 -2.33 -18.91 -4.95
N ASP A 30 -1.99 -18.08 -5.94
CA ASP A 30 -0.65 -17.98 -6.51
C ASP A 30 0.26 -17.05 -5.70
N THR A 31 1.27 -17.63 -5.06
CA THR A 31 2.28 -16.92 -4.25
C THR A 31 3.20 -16.00 -5.08
N LEU A 32 3.28 -16.21 -6.40
CA LEU A 32 4.08 -15.43 -7.34
C LEU A 32 3.57 -13.99 -7.52
N ASP A 33 2.26 -13.80 -7.61
CA ASP A 33 1.65 -12.47 -7.75
C ASP A 33 1.76 -11.67 -6.43
N ILE A 34 1.67 -12.35 -5.29
CA ILE A 34 1.87 -11.75 -3.96
C ILE A 34 3.30 -11.22 -3.81
N LYS A 35 4.30 -12.02 -4.19
CA LYS A 35 5.71 -11.61 -4.13
C LYS A 35 6.00 -10.45 -5.07
N ALA A 36 5.49 -10.49 -6.30
CA ALA A 36 5.60 -9.37 -7.24
C ALA A 36 4.91 -8.10 -6.70
N ALA A 37 3.79 -8.24 -5.99
CA ALA A 37 3.11 -7.12 -5.34
C ALA A 37 3.96 -6.49 -4.23
N ILE A 38 4.67 -7.30 -3.42
CA ILE A 38 5.58 -6.80 -2.39
C ILE A 38 6.84 -6.16 -2.98
N GLU A 39 7.49 -6.83 -3.93
CA GLU A 39 8.79 -6.41 -4.44
C GLU A 39 8.70 -5.26 -5.46
N LYS A 40 7.58 -5.14 -6.19
CA LYS A 40 7.41 -4.11 -7.24
C LYS A 40 6.26 -3.16 -6.97
N ASN A 41 5.04 -3.66 -6.71
CA ASN A 41 3.87 -2.78 -6.64
C ASN A 41 3.87 -1.88 -5.40
N LEU A 42 4.20 -2.41 -4.22
CA LEU A 42 4.27 -1.66 -2.97
C LEU A 42 5.25 -0.48 -3.02
N PRO A 43 6.54 -0.65 -3.40
CA PRO A 43 7.47 0.48 -3.46
C PRO A 43 7.11 1.50 -4.55
N ASP A 44 6.51 1.08 -5.67
CA ASP A 44 6.04 2.01 -6.69
C ASP A 44 4.85 2.86 -6.17
N LEU A 45 3.89 2.21 -5.49
CA LEU A 45 2.77 2.89 -4.82
C LEU A 45 3.24 3.84 -3.71
N GLU A 46 4.25 3.45 -2.93
CA GLU A 46 4.83 4.30 -1.89
C GLU A 46 5.43 5.57 -2.51
N LYS A 47 6.20 5.41 -3.59
CA LYS A 47 6.78 6.53 -4.34
C LYS A 47 5.69 7.43 -4.93
N GLN A 48 4.62 6.86 -5.48
CA GLN A 48 3.46 7.63 -5.95
C GLN A 48 2.80 8.41 -4.81
N CYS A 49 2.64 7.81 -3.63
CA CYS A 49 2.12 8.50 -2.45
C CYS A 49 3.01 9.67 -2.03
N TYR A 50 4.33 9.52 -2.07
CA TYR A 50 5.25 10.63 -1.79
C TYR A 50 5.13 11.76 -2.81
N GLU A 51 5.04 11.45 -4.11
CA GLU A 51 4.82 12.46 -5.14
C GLU A 51 3.48 13.17 -4.98
N LEU A 52 2.42 12.43 -4.63
CA LEU A 52 1.10 13.02 -4.35
C LEU A 52 1.13 13.90 -3.10
N ALA A 53 1.87 13.51 -2.06
CA ALA A 53 2.03 14.30 -0.84
C ALA A 53 2.76 15.62 -1.14
N ASP A 54 3.83 15.57 -1.94
CA ASP A 54 4.57 16.76 -2.39
C ASP A 54 3.70 17.69 -3.24
N ARG A 55 2.89 17.12 -4.14
CA ARG A 55 1.91 17.88 -4.94
C ARG A 55 0.79 18.47 -4.08
N CYS A 56 0.32 17.73 -3.07
CA CYS A 56 -0.72 18.21 -2.16
C CYS A 56 -0.15 19.34 -1.28
N GLU A 57 1.07 19.23 -0.74
CA GLU A 57 1.73 20.30 0.02
C GLU A 57 1.95 21.57 -0.82
N LYS A 58 2.31 21.41 -2.10
CA LYS A 58 2.43 22.55 -3.05
C LYS A 58 1.11 23.25 -3.31
N LYS A 59 -0.01 22.52 -3.25
CA LYS A 59 -1.35 23.05 -3.53
C LYS A 59 -2.04 23.57 -2.27
N PHE A 60 -1.83 22.89 -1.15
CA PHE A 60 -2.38 23.13 0.18
C PHE A 60 -1.22 23.10 1.19
N PRO A 61 -0.55 24.24 1.43
CA PRO A 61 0.54 24.31 2.38
C PRO A 61 0.00 24.04 3.80
N GLY A 62 0.57 23.03 4.46
CA GLY A 62 0.12 22.54 5.76
C GLY A 62 -0.72 21.25 5.68
N CYS A 63 -0.93 20.66 4.49
CA CYS A 63 -1.71 19.42 4.38
C CYS A 63 -1.12 18.28 5.20
N SER A 64 0.21 18.23 5.36
CA SER A 64 0.88 17.23 6.18
C SER A 64 0.54 17.32 7.68
N THR A 65 0.03 18.47 8.12
CA THR A 65 -0.43 18.72 9.49
C THR A 65 -1.92 18.47 9.66
N GLU A 66 -2.75 18.86 8.66
CA GLU A 66 -4.21 18.73 8.72
C GLU A 66 -4.71 17.36 8.23
N ILE A 67 -3.99 16.76 7.30
CA ILE A 67 -4.30 15.49 6.65
C ILE A 67 -3.17 14.53 7.00
N GLU A 68 -3.40 13.67 8.01
CA GLU A 68 -2.41 12.66 8.43
C GLU A 68 -1.92 11.79 7.25
N LEU A 69 -2.77 11.57 6.24
CA LEU A 69 -2.46 10.81 5.03
C LEU A 69 -1.46 11.51 4.10
N CYS A 70 -1.30 12.84 4.20
CA CYS A 70 -0.24 13.59 3.52
C CYS A 70 1.12 13.42 4.20
N ASN A 71 1.16 12.99 5.47
CA ASN A 71 2.39 12.97 6.23
C ASN A 71 3.30 11.86 5.73
N ARG A 72 4.54 12.21 5.37
CA ARG A 72 5.52 11.27 4.82
C ARG A 72 5.87 10.14 5.79
N GLU A 73 5.90 10.42 7.08
CA GLU A 73 6.12 9.40 8.12
C GLU A 73 4.93 8.43 8.17
N LYS A 74 3.70 8.95 8.12
CA LYS A 74 2.49 8.11 8.09
C LYS A 74 2.38 7.27 6.84
N ILE A 75 2.74 7.82 5.68
CA ILE A 75 2.84 7.06 4.43
C ILE A 75 3.82 5.90 4.63
N LYS A 76 5.03 6.18 5.11
CA LYS A 76 6.04 5.15 5.36
C LYS A 76 5.54 4.07 6.32
N GLU A 77 4.98 4.46 7.47
CA GLU A 77 4.42 3.54 8.46
C GLU A 77 3.34 2.65 7.82
N THR A 78 2.42 3.23 7.05
CA THR A 78 1.32 2.49 6.40
C THR A 78 1.86 1.46 5.40
N PHE A 79 2.82 1.84 4.57
CA PHE A 79 3.42 0.93 3.57
C PHE A 79 4.26 -0.16 4.23
N GLN A 80 4.99 0.18 5.29
CA GLN A 80 5.74 -0.79 6.08
C GLN A 80 4.81 -1.81 6.74
N GLU A 81 3.76 -1.36 7.43
CA GLU A 81 2.80 -2.24 8.09
C GLU A 81 2.04 -3.12 7.07
N THR A 82 1.74 -2.56 5.89
CA THR A 82 1.14 -3.29 4.78
C THR A 82 2.05 -4.39 4.28
N ARG A 83 3.35 -4.09 4.07
CA ARG A 83 4.34 -5.06 3.65
C ARG A 83 4.46 -6.19 4.66
N GLU A 84 4.56 -5.88 5.95
CA GLU A 84 4.65 -6.89 7.02
C GLU A 84 3.42 -7.81 7.04
N LYS A 85 2.21 -7.26 6.83
CA LYS A 85 0.98 -8.06 6.73
C LYS A 85 0.99 -9.00 5.54
N ILE A 86 1.36 -8.52 4.35
CA ILE A 86 1.38 -9.34 3.14
C ILE A 86 2.47 -10.41 3.23
N GLU A 87 3.65 -10.07 3.75
CA GLU A 87 4.75 -11.01 3.96
C GLU A 87 4.35 -12.11 4.94
N LYS A 88 3.63 -11.77 6.01
CA LYS A 88 3.07 -12.76 6.94
C LYS A 88 2.06 -13.69 6.26
N ILE A 89 1.13 -13.15 5.48
CA ILE A 89 0.16 -13.95 4.70
C ILE A 89 0.90 -14.91 3.75
N TRP A 90 1.93 -14.42 3.08
CA TRP A 90 2.75 -15.20 2.16
C TRP A 90 3.48 -16.35 2.89
N LEU A 91 4.12 -16.07 4.03
CA LEU A 91 4.76 -17.10 4.86
C LEU A 91 3.77 -18.15 5.37
N GLU A 92 2.56 -17.74 5.77
CA GLU A 92 1.51 -18.67 6.22
C GLU A 92 1.01 -19.58 5.08
N LYS A 93 0.89 -19.04 3.85
CA LYS A 93 0.54 -19.81 2.65
C LYS A 93 1.64 -20.77 2.21
N GLU A 94 2.89 -20.29 2.11
CA GLU A 94 4.04 -21.12 1.74
C GLU A 94 4.20 -22.30 2.71
N LYS A 95 4.01 -22.07 4.01
CA LYS A 95 4.04 -23.14 5.01
C LYS A 95 2.89 -24.14 4.85
N SER A 96 1.69 -23.68 4.50
CA SER A 96 0.52 -24.54 4.33
C SER A 96 0.57 -25.40 3.06
N GLU A 97 1.21 -24.92 1.97
CA GLU A 97 1.47 -25.74 0.77
C GLU A 97 2.44 -26.89 1.06
N VAL A 98 3.48 -26.65 1.87
CA VAL A 98 4.49 -27.67 2.21
C VAL A 98 3.94 -28.78 3.11
N GLU A 99 2.92 -28.50 3.94
CA GLU A 99 2.30 -29.50 4.82
C GLU A 99 1.12 -30.26 4.17
N GLY A 100 0.71 -29.89 2.94
CA GLY A 100 -0.44 -30.47 2.23
C GLY A 100 -0.11 -31.60 1.22
N GLU A 101 1.16 -31.85 0.93
CA GLU A 101 1.63 -32.94 0.03
C GLU A 101 2.08 -34.20 0.80
N GLY A 102 1.48 -34.48 1.97
CA GLY A 102 1.76 -35.67 2.81
C GLY A 102 0.71 -36.77 2.71
#